data_AF-A0ABC9Z3V1-F1
#
_entry.id   AF-A0ABC9Z3V1-F1
#
_cell.length_a   1.000
_cell.length_b   1.000
_cell.length_c   1.000
_cell.angle_alpha   90.00
_cell.angle_beta   90.00
_cell.angle_gamma   90.00
#
_symmetry.space_group_name_H-M   'P 1'
#
loop_
_entity.id
_entity.type
_entity.pdbx_description
1 polymer ?
#
loop_
_entity_poly.entity_id
_entity_poly.type
_entity_poly.pdbx_seq_one_letter_code
_entity_poly.pdbx_strand_id
1 'polypeptide(L)'
;MNQPINLSRLGFADRSQPEHTYSRETATAFVIRQVESTGAATRYDFDIERIVTTAHAMVNDWDLHTMQPEAFWRIASSFIRQ
;
A
#
# COMPACT_ATOMS: atom_id res chain seq x y z
N MET A 1 -20.15 3.97 48.31
CA MET A 1 -18.94 4.76 48.01
C MET A 1 -17.73 3.89 48.25
N ASN A 2 -16.89 3.49 47.31
CA ASN A 2 -16.78 3.71 45.87
C ASN A 2 -15.98 2.53 45.32
N GLN A 3 -16.52 1.82 44.33
CA GLN A 3 -15.69 0.93 43.53
C GLN A 3 -14.81 1.79 42.62
N PRO A 4 -13.49 1.57 42.51
CA PRO A 4 -12.71 2.23 41.48
C PRO A 4 -13.01 1.55 40.14
N ILE A 5 -13.85 2.21 39.35
CA ILE A 5 -13.92 1.96 37.91
C ILE A 5 -12.54 2.27 37.34
N ASN A 6 -11.77 1.24 36.97
CA ASN A 6 -10.54 1.41 36.21
C ASN A 6 -10.90 1.69 34.74
N LEU A 7 -11.32 2.92 34.49
CA LEU A 7 -11.60 3.49 33.17
C LEU A 7 -10.30 3.84 32.41
N SER A 8 -9.28 2.97 32.46
CA SER A 8 -7.93 3.29 31.96
C SER A 8 -7.43 2.37 30.87
N ARG A 9 -8.30 1.56 30.24
CA ARG A 9 -7.88 0.76 29.09
C ARG A 9 -9.00 0.61 28.05
N LEU A 10 -9.59 1.73 27.64
CA LEU A 10 -9.86 1.88 26.22
C LEU A 10 -8.49 1.89 25.53
N GLY A 11 -7.93 0.70 25.35
CA GLY A 11 -6.82 0.47 24.45
C GLY A 11 -7.35 0.76 23.05
N PHE A 12 -7.26 2.03 22.64
CA PHE A 12 -7.10 2.40 21.24
C PHE A 12 -5.72 1.95 20.76
N ALA A 13 -5.47 0.66 20.91
CA ALA A 13 -4.35 -0.12 20.44
C ALA A 13 -4.98 -1.51 20.34
N ASP A 14 -5.84 -1.68 19.35
CA ASP A 14 -5.35 -2.29 18.13
C ASP A 14 -6.18 -1.75 16.96
N ARG A 15 -5.72 -0.65 16.32
CA ARG A 15 -5.86 -0.63 14.87
C ARG A 15 -4.97 -1.78 14.48
N SER A 16 -5.54 -2.99 14.40
CA SER A 16 -4.87 -4.16 13.88
C SER A 16 -4.18 -3.66 12.64
N GLN A 17 -2.85 -3.48 12.71
CA GLN A 17 -2.07 -3.54 11.50
C GLN A 17 -2.48 -4.90 11.00
N PRO A 18 -3.30 -4.98 9.91
CA PRO A 18 -3.65 -6.27 9.39
C PRO A 18 -2.31 -6.96 9.27
N GLU A 19 -2.10 -8.11 9.90
CA GLU A 19 -0.93 -8.96 9.69
C GLU A 19 -0.68 -8.88 8.19
N HIS A 20 0.28 -8.04 7.79
CA HIS A 20 0.23 -7.34 6.51
C HIS A 20 0.57 -8.45 5.55
N THR A 21 -0.45 -9.16 5.10
CA THR A 21 -0.29 -10.30 4.24
C THR A 21 0.02 -9.63 2.93
N TYR A 22 1.32 -9.43 2.73
CA TYR A 22 1.90 -8.86 1.56
C TYR A 22 1.57 -9.86 0.46
N SER A 23 0.46 -9.56 -0.19
CA SER A 23 -0.14 -10.30 -1.28
C SER A 23 -0.32 -9.34 -2.44
N ARG A 24 -0.45 -9.90 -3.64
CA ARG A 24 -0.71 -9.15 -4.86
C ARG A 24 -1.86 -8.14 -4.72
N GLU A 25 -2.90 -8.49 -3.98
CA GLU A 25 -4.07 -7.62 -3.73
C GLU A 25 -3.69 -6.38 -2.93
N THR A 26 -2.95 -6.53 -1.83
CA THR A 26 -2.44 -5.44 -0.99
C THR A 26 -1.48 -4.54 -1.78
N ALA A 27 -0.58 -5.15 -2.57
CA ALA A 27 0.33 -4.43 -3.45
C ALA A 27 -0.44 -3.62 -4.52
N THR A 28 -1.45 -4.22 -5.13
CA THR A 28 -2.33 -3.55 -6.11
C THR A 28 -3.06 -2.36 -5.49
N ALA A 29 -3.66 -2.55 -4.32
CA ALA A 29 -4.33 -1.48 -3.59
C ALA A 29 -3.35 -0.35 -3.16
N PHE A 30 -2.08 -0.67 -2.91
CA PHE A 30 -1.04 0.33 -2.66
C PHE A 30 -0.75 1.16 -3.92
N VAL A 31 -0.49 0.51 -5.06
CA VAL A 31 -0.23 1.21 -6.34
C VAL A 31 -1.40 2.12 -6.71
N ILE A 32 -2.64 1.63 -6.61
CA ILE A 32 -3.86 2.41 -6.89
C ILE A 32 -3.92 3.65 -5.99
N ARG A 33 -3.74 3.49 -4.68
CA ARG A 33 -3.72 4.63 -3.74
C ARG A 33 -2.62 5.63 -4.09
N GLN A 34 -1.47 5.18 -4.54
CA GLN A 34 -0.35 6.06 -4.85
C GLN A 34 -0.57 6.88 -6.14
N VAL A 35 -1.12 6.26 -7.19
CA VAL A 35 -1.46 6.96 -8.43
C VAL A 35 -2.65 7.91 -8.22
N GLU A 36 -3.70 7.47 -7.51
CA GLU A 36 -4.85 8.32 -7.21
C GLU A 36 -4.48 9.47 -6.26
N SER A 37 -3.53 9.26 -5.34
CA SER A 37 -3.01 10.33 -4.46
C SER A 37 -2.22 11.39 -5.22
N THR A 38 -1.69 11.06 -6.40
CA THR A 38 -0.98 12.04 -7.24
C THR A 38 -1.97 12.89 -8.05
N GLY A 39 -3.19 12.38 -8.28
CA GLY A 39 -4.26 13.09 -8.96
C GLY A 39 -4.03 13.38 -10.45
N ALA A 40 -2.86 13.01 -10.99
CA ALA A 40 -2.49 13.25 -12.38
C ALA A 40 -3.08 12.22 -13.35
N ALA A 41 -3.39 11.02 -12.86
CA ALA A 41 -3.87 9.91 -13.67
C ALA A 41 -4.63 8.90 -12.80
N THR A 42 -5.50 8.10 -13.43
CA THR A 42 -6.33 7.09 -12.74
C THR A 42 -5.76 5.69 -12.94
N ARG A 43 -6.23 4.70 -12.17
CA ARG A 43 -5.83 3.29 -12.35
C ARG A 43 -6.02 2.72 -13.77
N TYR A 44 -6.82 3.38 -14.60
CA TYR A 44 -7.06 2.98 -15.99
C TYR A 44 -5.98 3.49 -16.96
N ASP A 45 -5.27 4.55 -16.55
CA ASP A 45 -4.16 5.14 -17.31
C ASP A 45 -2.87 4.32 -17.14
N PHE A 46 -2.78 3.54 -16.06
CA PHE A 46 -1.62 2.71 -15.75
C PHE A 46 -1.94 1.23 -15.88
N ASP A 47 -0.97 0.46 -16.38
CA ASP A 47 -1.03 -1.00 -16.34
C ASP A 47 -0.64 -1.51 -14.93
N ILE A 48 -1.57 -1.36 -13.96
CA ILE A 48 -1.36 -1.67 -12.53
C ILE A 48 -0.86 -3.10 -12.33
N GLU A 49 -1.41 -4.07 -13.05
CA GLU A 49 -0.98 -5.47 -12.93
C GLU A 49 0.49 -5.64 -13.35
N ARG A 50 0.94 -4.96 -14.40
CA ARG A 50 2.35 -5.02 -14.86
C ARG A 50 3.28 -4.31 -13.90
N ILE A 51 2.86 -3.17 -13.33
CA ILE A 51 3.62 -2.44 -12.31
C ILE A 51 3.82 -3.33 -11.08
N VAL A 52 2.74 -3.94 -10.58
CA VAL A 52 2.76 -4.82 -9.40
C VAL A 52 3.64 -6.05 -9.62
N THR A 53 3.53 -6.71 -10.79
CA THR A 53 4.39 -7.86 -11.13
C THR A 53 5.86 -7.45 -11.28
N THR A 54 6.16 -6.32 -11.91
CA THR A 54 7.53 -5.84 -12.10
C THR A 54 8.15 -5.42 -10.77
N ALA A 55 7.40 -4.70 -9.93
CA ALA A 55 7.86 -4.29 -8.62
C ALA A 55 8.13 -5.52 -7.73
N HIS A 56 7.23 -6.50 -7.72
CA HIS A 56 7.44 -7.78 -7.02
C HIS A 56 8.70 -8.51 -7.52
N ALA A 57 8.96 -8.53 -8.83
CA ALA A 57 10.17 -9.13 -9.37
C ALA A 57 11.47 -8.41 -8.92
N MET A 58 11.40 -7.11 -8.62
CA MET A 58 12.54 -6.33 -8.16
C MET A 58 12.81 -6.45 -6.66
N VAL A 59 11.75 -6.42 -5.83
CA VAL A 59 11.89 -6.57 -4.37
C VAL A 59 11.89 -8.04 -3.93
N ASN A 60 11.53 -8.96 -4.83
CA ASN A 60 11.31 -10.38 -4.56
C ASN A 60 10.30 -10.62 -3.41
N ASP A 61 9.39 -9.66 -3.20
CA ASP A 61 8.39 -9.66 -2.14
C ASP A 61 7.17 -8.82 -2.58
N TRP A 62 6.08 -8.90 -1.82
CA TRP A 62 4.89 -8.09 -2.04
C TRP A 62 4.86 -6.83 -1.16
N ASP A 63 5.83 -6.67 -0.26
CA ASP A 63 6.06 -5.41 0.44
C ASP A 63 6.68 -4.37 -0.50
N LEU A 64 5.82 -3.61 -1.17
CA LEU A 64 6.23 -2.47 -1.99
C LEU A 64 6.69 -1.27 -1.15
N HIS A 65 6.55 -1.34 0.18
CA HIS A 65 6.90 -0.25 1.08
C HIS A 65 8.42 -0.17 1.35
N THR A 66 9.12 -1.30 1.20
CA THR A 66 10.59 -1.39 1.17
C THR A 66 11.17 -0.87 -0.15
N MET A 67 10.35 -0.77 -1.21
CA MET A 67 10.79 -0.22 -2.48
C MET A 67 10.97 1.30 -2.38
N GLN A 68 12.05 1.81 -2.98
CA GLN A 68 12.24 3.26 -3.05
C GLN A 68 11.14 3.90 -3.90
N PRO A 69 10.51 4.98 -3.43
CA PRO A 69 9.42 5.64 -4.16
C PRO A 69 9.85 6.13 -5.54
N GLU A 70 11.11 6.57 -5.70
CA GLU A 70 11.67 6.98 -7.00
C GLU A 70 11.73 5.81 -8.00
N ALA A 71 12.13 4.61 -7.53
CA ALA A 71 12.15 3.41 -8.36
C ALA A 71 10.74 2.98 -8.75
N PHE A 72 9.80 3.02 -7.80
CA PHE A 72 8.38 2.77 -8.06
C PHE A 72 7.84 3.71 -9.13
N TRP A 73 8.04 5.02 -9.01
CA TRP A 73 7.56 6.00 -9.99
C TRP A 73 8.22 5.83 -11.36
N ARG A 74 9.49 5.44 -11.42
CA ARG A 74 10.18 5.12 -12.68
C ARG A 74 9.56 3.93 -13.39
N ILE A 75 9.13 2.91 -12.65
CA ILE A 75 8.42 1.75 -13.18
C ILE A 75 7.01 2.18 -13.61
N ALA A 76 6.26 2.83 -12.73
CA ALA A 76 4.90 3.27 -12.99
C ALA A 76 4.81 4.16 -14.24
N SER A 77 5.71 5.14 -14.38
CA SER A 77 5.80 6.00 -15.56
C SER A 77 6.14 5.25 -16.85
N SER A 78 6.90 4.16 -16.77
CA SER A 78 7.19 3.30 -17.92
C SER A 78 5.99 2.46 -18.36
N PHE A 79 4.95 2.32 -17.53
CA PHE A 79 3.74 1.53 -17.78
C PHE A 79 2.48 2.41 -17.91
N ILE A 80 2.65 3.68 -18.29
CA ILE A 80 1.55 4.57 -18.68
C ILE A 80 1.03 4.12 -20.04
N ARG A 81 -0.28 3.89 -20.11
CA ARG A 81 -0.99 3.53 -21.34
C ARG A 81 -1.33 4.83 -22.06
N GLN A 82 -0.52 5.17 -23.08
CA GLN A 82 -0.71 6.37 -23.91
C GLN A 82 -2.03 6.33 -24.70
#